data_AF-A0A075JJ70-F1
#
_entry.id   AF-A0A075JJ70-F1
#
_cell.length_a   1.000
_cell.length_b   1.000
_cell.length_c   1.000
_cell.angle_alpha   90.00
_cell.angle_beta   90.00
_cell.angle_gamma   90.00
#
_symmetry.space_group_name_H-M   'P 1'
#
loop_
_entity.id
_entity.type
_entity.pdbx_description
1 polymer ?
#
loop_
_entity_poly.entity_id
_entity_poly.type
_entity_poly.pdbx_seq_one_letter_code
_entity_poly.pdbx_strand_id
1 'polypeptide(L)'
;MPEYTVLTVASMIGVVALEGRWRTGIFTSARYWCSMVIVFAFQILVDGWLTKLSDPIVLYGRDQFLGIRFPWDIPIEDFGFGFSMVTLTILLWEHHGRRRKENAR
;
A
#
# COMPACT_ATOMS: atom_id res chain seq x y z
N MET A 1 10.89 -2.69 19.29
CA MET A 1 11.39 -3.16 17.98
C MET A 1 10.51 -2.49 16.93
N PRO A 2 11.04 -1.90 15.84
CA PRO A 2 10.22 -1.30 14.80
C PRO A 2 9.58 -2.38 13.90
N GLU A 3 8.80 -3.27 14.50
CA GLU A 3 8.14 -4.41 13.86
C GLU A 3 7.25 -3.95 12.71
N TYR A 4 6.56 -2.83 12.89
CA TYR A 4 5.69 -2.25 11.87
C TYR A 4 6.47 -1.85 10.61
N THR A 5 7.57 -1.11 10.78
CA THR A 5 8.44 -0.72 9.68
C THR A 5 9.02 -1.94 8.95
N VAL A 6 9.48 -2.95 9.69
CA VAL A 6 10.04 -4.17 9.10
C VAL A 6 8.99 -4.91 8.29
N LEU A 7 7.77 -5.07 8.82
CA LEU A 7 6.66 -5.73 8.13
C LEU A 7 6.22 -4.94 6.89
N THR A 8 6.17 -3.61 6.97
CA THR A 8 5.86 -2.76 5.82
C THR A 8 6.90 -2.94 4.71
N VAL A 9 8.19 -2.85 5.01
CA VAL A 9 9.26 -3.03 4.01
C VAL A 9 9.23 -4.44 3.44
N ALA A 10 9.06 -5.46 4.27
CA ALA A 10 8.94 -6.84 3.83
C ALA A 10 7.73 -7.04 2.90
N SER A 11 6.59 -6.41 3.20
CA SER A 11 5.39 -6.45 2.36
C SER A 11 5.63 -5.82 0.99
N MET A 12 6.31 -4.67 0.94
CA MET A 12 6.60 -3.97 -0.32
C MET A 12 7.52 -4.81 -1.20
N ILE A 13 8.57 -5.38 -0.62
CA ILE A 13 9.49 -6.29 -1.32
C ILE A 13 8.74 -7.51 -1.83
N GLY A 14 7.88 -8.11 -1.00
CA GLY A 14 7.09 -9.28 -1.35
C GLY A 14 6.18 -9.04 -2.55
N VAL A 15 5.49 -7.90 -2.60
CA VAL A 15 4.57 -7.56 -3.69
C VAL A 15 5.32 -7.25 -4.99
N VAL A 16 6.45 -6.55 -4.93
CA VAL A 16 7.30 -6.31 -6.11
C VAL A 16 7.88 -7.63 -6.64
N ALA A 17 8.32 -8.54 -5.76
CA ALA A 17 8.81 -9.85 -6.16
C ALA A 17 7.71 -10.73 -6.81
N LEU A 18 6.49 -10.69 -6.28
CA LEU A 18 5.32 -11.36 -6.85
C LEU A 18 4.96 -10.82 -8.23
N GLU A 19 5.01 -9.49 -8.42
CA GLU A 19 4.79 -8.88 -9.72
C GLU A 19 5.85 -9.33 -10.74
N GLY A 20 7.14 -9.31 -10.35
CA GLY A 20 8.22 -9.81 -11.20
C GLY A 20 8.10 -11.30 -11.53
N ARG A 21 7.53 -12.11 -10.63
CA ARG A 21 7.30 -13.55 -10.81
C ARG A 21 6.14 -13.85 -11.76
N TRP A 22 5.06 -13.07 -11.72
CA TRP A 22 3.89 -13.24 -12.57
C TRP A 22 3.93 -12.40 -13.85
N ARG A 23 4.87 -11.44 -13.95
CA ARG A 23 5.06 -10.54 -15.10
C ARG A 23 3.74 -10.01 -15.66
N THR A 24 2.88 -9.56 -14.76
CA THR A 24 1.57 -9.02 -15.13
C THR A 24 1.71 -7.68 -15.85
N GLY A 25 2.80 -6.93 -15.62
CA GLY A 25 3.06 -5.65 -16.27
C GLY A 25 2.18 -4.52 -15.71
N ILE A 26 1.62 -4.71 -14.51
CA ILE A 26 0.70 -3.75 -13.90
C ILE A 26 1.36 -2.39 -13.66
N PHE A 27 2.65 -2.37 -13.33
CA PHE A 27 3.39 -1.12 -13.10
C PHE A 27 3.58 -0.26 -14.36
N THR A 28 3.42 -0.83 -15.56
CA THR A 28 3.48 -0.07 -16.82
C THR A 28 2.11 0.50 -17.21
N SER A 29 1.03 0.10 -16.53
CA SER A 29 -0.33 0.51 -16.86
C SER A 29 -0.70 1.86 -16.26
N ALA A 30 -1.10 2.82 -17.09
CA ALA A 30 -1.62 4.11 -16.62
C ALA A 30 -2.87 3.97 -15.73
N ARG A 31 -3.67 2.92 -15.95
CA ARG A 31 -4.84 2.62 -15.10
C ARG A 31 -4.44 2.28 -13.67
N TYR A 32 -3.35 1.52 -13.49
CA TYR A 32 -2.84 1.17 -12.16
C TYR A 32 -2.40 2.44 -11.43
N TRP A 33 -1.61 3.30 -12.07
CA TRP A 33 -1.16 4.56 -11.47
C TRP A 33 -2.32 5.50 -11.15
N CYS A 34 -3.34 5.58 -12.02
CA CYS A 34 -4.55 6.36 -11.73
C CYS A 34 -5.29 5.83 -10.49
N SER A 35 -5.49 4.51 -10.39
CA SER A 35 -6.05 3.89 -9.17
C SER A 35 -5.21 4.20 -7.94
N MET A 36 -3.88 4.15 -8.07
CA MET A 36 -2.95 4.45 -6.98
C MET A 36 -3.08 5.89 -6.50
N VAL A 37 -3.17 6.85 -7.42
CA VAL A 37 -3.37 8.28 -7.11
C VAL A 37 -4.70 8.51 -6.39
N ILE A 38 -5.78 7.86 -6.85
CA ILE A 38 -7.09 7.97 -6.19
C ILE A 38 -7.01 7.44 -4.76
N VAL A 39 -6.46 6.23 -4.58
CA VAL A 39 -6.33 5.63 -3.24
C VAL A 39 -5.48 6.52 -2.33
N PHE A 40 -4.32 6.97 -2.81
CA PHE A 40 -3.45 7.85 -2.02
C PHE A 40 -4.09 9.20 -1.72
N ALA A 41 -4.88 9.78 -2.62
CA ALA A 41 -5.59 11.03 -2.34
C ALA A 41 -6.58 10.88 -1.19
N PHE A 42 -7.38 9.80 -1.19
CA PHE A 42 -8.28 9.51 -0.08
C PHE A 42 -7.52 9.11 1.19
N GLN A 43 -6.43 8.36 1.06
CA GLN A 43 -5.58 7.97 2.17
C GLN A 43 -5.02 9.20 2.88
N ILE A 44 -4.45 10.17 2.16
CA ILE A 44 -3.94 11.42 2.74
C ILE A 44 -5.06 12.20 3.43
N LEU A 45 -6.26 12.28 2.83
CA LEU A 45 -7.38 13.00 3.42
C LEU A 45 -7.91 12.34 4.70
N VAL A 46 -8.04 11.02 4.71
CA VAL A 46 -8.59 10.27 5.85
C VAL A 46 -7.55 10.11 6.95
N ASP A 47 -6.35 9.65 6.61
CA ASP A 47 -5.27 9.46 7.57
C ASP A 47 -4.83 10.81 8.15
N GLY A 48 -4.67 11.84 7.31
CA GLY A 48 -4.33 13.19 7.77
C GLY A 48 -5.40 13.82 8.67
N TRP A 49 -6.66 13.39 8.53
CA TRP A 49 -7.73 13.79 9.45
C TRP A 49 -7.70 12.97 10.75
N LEU A 50 -7.41 11.66 10.69
CA LEU A 50 -7.31 10.77 11.86
C LEU A 50 -6.05 11.01 12.72
N THR A 51 -4.92 11.41 12.11
CA THR A 51 -3.64 11.62 12.81
C THR A 51 -3.42 13.06 13.27
N LYS A 52 -4.44 13.91 13.18
CA LYS A 52 -4.34 15.33 13.52
C LYS A 52 -3.93 15.54 14.99
N LEU A 53 -2.84 16.27 15.24
CA LEU A 53 -2.29 16.54 16.58
C LEU A 53 -3.25 17.30 17.53
N SER A 54 -4.30 17.92 17.01
CA SER A 54 -5.26 18.67 17.82
C SER A 54 -6.16 17.76 18.67
N ASP A 55 -6.42 16.52 18.23
CA ASP A 55 -7.22 15.54 18.95
C ASP A 55 -6.83 14.12 18.46
N PRO A 56 -5.71 13.56 18.96
CA PRO A 56 -5.16 12.32 18.42
C PRO A 56 -6.05 11.13 18.76
N ILE A 57 -6.88 10.71 17.81
CA ILE A 57 -7.74 9.52 17.92
C ILE A 57 -6.90 8.23 17.85
N VAL A 58 -5.78 8.25 17.12
CA VAL A 58 -4.85 7.11 16.99
C VAL A 58 -3.55 7.40 17.74
N LEU A 59 -3.40 6.78 18.90
CA LEU A 59 -2.19 6.86 19.72
C LEU A 59 -1.19 5.77 19.31
N TYR A 60 -0.21 6.14 18.48
CA TYR A 60 0.93 5.26 18.21
C TYR A 60 1.91 5.29 19.38
N GLY A 61 2.28 4.11 19.91
CA GLY A 61 3.31 3.98 20.93
C GLY A 61 4.66 4.49 20.43
N ARG A 62 5.33 5.33 21.22
CA ARG A 62 6.59 6.03 20.89
C ARG A 62 7.73 5.11 20.43
N ASP A 63 7.66 3.83 20.76
CA ASP A 63 8.74 2.84 20.56
C ASP A 63 8.50 1.86 19.39
N GLN A 64 7.43 2.03 18.60
CA GLN A 64 7.04 1.06 17.57
C GLN A 64 7.22 1.52 16.11
N PHE A 65 7.60 2.78 15.85
CA PHE A 65 7.67 3.36 14.50
C PHE A 65 8.93 4.21 14.32
N LEU A 66 9.36 4.44 13.07
CA LEU A 66 10.55 5.24 12.75
C LEU A 66 10.44 6.73 13.14
N GLY A 67 9.24 7.19 13.54
CA GLY A 67 8.99 8.58 13.92
C GLY A 67 8.92 9.56 12.74
N ILE A 68 9.00 9.07 11.50
CA ILE A 68 8.91 9.89 10.28
C ILE A 68 7.44 10.02 9.90
N ARG A 69 6.90 11.23 10.08
CA ARG A 69 5.50 11.55 9.81
C ARG A 69 5.38 12.56 8.68
N PHE A 70 4.94 12.13 7.49
CA PHE A 70 4.83 12.99 6.32
C PHE A 70 3.95 12.36 5.23
N PRO A 71 3.05 13.12 4.57
CA PRO A 71 2.58 14.48 4.86
C PRO A 71 1.54 14.47 6.01
N TRP A 72 1.31 15.62 6.66
CA TRP A 72 0.19 15.79 7.62
C TRP A 72 0.18 14.82 8.83
N ASP A 73 1.35 14.56 9.41
CA ASP A 73 1.52 13.75 10.63
C ASP A 73 1.20 12.24 10.50
N ILE A 74 1.02 11.75 9.25
CA ILE A 74 0.75 10.34 8.91
C ILE A 74 2.07 9.53 8.99
N PRO A 75 2.10 8.34 9.64
CA PRO A 75 3.26 7.45 9.59
C PRO A 75 3.58 7.07 8.14
N ILE A 76 4.83 7.26 7.71
CA ILE A 76 5.22 6.93 6.33
C ILE A 76 5.01 5.45 6.00
N GLU A 77 5.04 4.60 7.03
CA GLU A 77 4.79 3.17 6.92
C GLU A 77 3.36 2.83 6.46
N ASP A 78 2.36 3.69 6.71
CA ASP A 78 0.97 3.45 6.27
C ASP A 78 0.84 3.61 4.75
N PHE A 79 1.64 4.49 4.14
CA PHE A 79 1.73 4.59 2.68
C PHE A 79 2.35 3.34 2.06
N GLY A 80 3.41 2.82 2.68
CA GLY A 80 4.07 1.59 2.22
C GLY A 80 3.16 0.37 2.34
N PHE A 81 2.42 0.26 3.45
CA PHE A 81 1.49 -0.84 3.66
C PHE A 81 0.25 -0.75 2.75
N GLY A 82 -0.34 0.44 2.65
CA GLY A 82 -1.44 0.72 1.71
C GLY A 82 -1.03 0.40 0.27
N PHE A 83 0.21 0.77 -0.10
CA PHE A 83 0.77 0.44 -1.41
C PHE A 83 0.81 -1.06 -1.67
N SER A 84 1.38 -1.82 -0.73
CA SER A 84 1.48 -3.28 -0.83
C SER A 84 0.11 -3.93 -0.94
N MET A 85 -0.84 -3.52 -0.12
CA MET A 85 -2.18 -4.12 -0.07
C MET A 85 -2.95 -3.92 -1.38
N VAL A 86 -3.00 -2.68 -1.88
CA VAL A 86 -3.71 -2.34 -3.13
C VAL A 86 -3.05 -3.06 -4.31
N THR A 87 -1.72 -3.02 -4.37
CA THR A 87 -0.96 -3.65 -5.46
C THR A 87 -1.16 -5.16 -5.46
N LEU A 88 -1.09 -5.82 -4.30
CA LEU A 88 -1.35 -7.26 -4.19
C LEU A 88 -2.78 -7.61 -4.63
N THR A 89 -3.77 -6.81 -4.25
CA THR A 89 -5.17 -7.02 -4.62
C THR A 89 -5.36 -6.96 -6.13
N ILE A 90 -4.82 -5.92 -6.78
CA ILE A 90 -4.88 -5.77 -8.24
C ILE A 90 -4.12 -6.91 -8.94
N LEU A 91 -2.96 -7.28 -8.40
CA LEU A 91 -2.13 -8.35 -8.94
C LEU A 91 -2.86 -9.70 -8.92
N LEU A 92 -3.48 -10.07 -7.79
CA LEU A 92 -4.26 -11.29 -7.65
C LEU A 92 -5.45 -11.31 -8.58
N TRP A 93 -6.14 -10.17 -8.74
CA TRP A 93 -7.26 -10.01 -9.66
C TRP A 93 -6.85 -10.23 -11.11
N GLU A 94 -5.78 -9.58 -11.58
CA GLU A 94 -5.24 -9.78 -12.93
C GLU A 94 -4.81 -11.22 -13.17
N HIS A 95 -4.13 -11.83 -12.19
CA HIS A 95 -3.67 -13.21 -12.30
C HIS A 95 -4.85 -14.19 -12.45
N HIS A 96 -5.89 -14.10 -11.60
CA HIS A 96 -7.08 -14.95 -11.72
C HIS A 96 -7.89 -14.63 -12.98
N GLY A 97 -7.98 -13.36 -13.36
CA GLY A 97 -8.69 -12.93 -14.57
C GLY A 97 -8.10 -13.50 -15.86
N ARG A 98 -6.77 -13.61 -15.94
CA ARG A 98 -6.07 -14.23 -17.09
C ARG A 98 -6.32 -15.73 -17.15
N ARG A 99 -6.16 -16.45 -16.03
CA ARG A 99 -6.39 -17.91 -15.97
C ARG A 99 -7.83 -18.28 -16.33
N ARG A 100 -8.81 -17.47 -15.93
CA ARG A 100 -10.22 -17.69 -16.30
C ARG A 100 -10.47 -17.53 -17.79
N LYS A 101 -9.80 -16.58 -18.46
CA LYS A 101 -9.87 -16.39 -19.92
C LYS A 101 -9.19 -17.53 -20.67
N GLU A 102 -8.09 -18.07 -20.14
CA GLU A 102 -7.41 -19.24 -20.71
C GLU A 102 -8.27 -20.49 -20.59
N ASN A 103 -8.87 -20.75 -19.42
CA ASN A 103 -9.72 -21.93 -19.20
C ASN A 103 -11.06 -21.89 -19.96
N ALA A 104 -11.48 -20.70 -20.44
CA ALA A 104 -12.71 -20.52 -21.20
C ALA A 104 -12.49 -20.57 -22.73
N ARG A 105 -11.24 -20.72 -23.18
CA ARG A 105 -10.85 -20.98 -24.57
C ARG A 105 -10.58 -22.45 -24.78
#